data_AF-A0A3L6SVM2-F1
#
_entry.id   AF-A0A3L6SVM2-F1
#
_cell.length_a   1.000
_cell.length_b   1.000
_cell.length_c   1.000
_cell.angle_alpha   90.00
_cell.angle_beta   90.00
_cell.angle_gamma   90.00
#
_symmetry.space_group_name_H-M   'P 1'
#
loop_
_entity.id
_entity.type
_entity.pdbx_description
1 polymer ?
#
loop_
_entity_poly.entity_id
_entity_poly.type
_entity_poly.pdbx_seq_one_letter_code
_entity_poly.pdbx_strand_id
1 'polypeptide(L)'
;MQLPLRRAISAAASSARLRCGLSTAASRPQWAIIKEAALVKSTSHRASLQLADPPSVGIFGGCVRATSGDGLLLLQFADGPATPADVARTRAAREGEKVRLDIDPDITRLVCNPLSGEMVRLPDIDGTKKVRTWHAHGILTQSVRGHGPPDRYAVAELSVDGEGDKRSFVMRRFFSEAGEWDKLVLPSPLPRPRWIDIDHEVLAFAGRLWWVDLTWGAVSADPFSDRPELRFVELPRASVWPLPGPGPATRTGEIPIQGRYRRMGVSEGRLRYAEVSQKEPFLLSSYALDEDGDDWTLEHQVALSQIWADAGKQEDTPRIGVIDPLNASSMCVLVGNHSLSIDMDTSKVLGCSMITGGGPDAFLTALLKPCVLPPWLGSSRIPSAGKKEGAGNKTLADVLVRSGRD
;
A
#
# COMPACT_ATOMS: atom_id res chain seq x y z
N MET A 1 27.45 -27.29 38.78
CA MET A 1 27.70 -27.98 37.50
C MET A 1 27.86 -26.92 36.42
N GLN A 2 28.88 -27.04 35.58
CA GLN A 2 29.60 -25.98 34.86
C GLN A 2 28.79 -25.17 33.81
N LEU A 3 29.03 -23.86 33.80
CA LEU A 3 28.97 -22.95 32.64
C LEU A 3 30.08 -23.33 31.62
N PRO A 4 29.96 -22.97 30.33
CA PRO A 4 30.55 -21.70 29.86
C PRO A 4 29.74 -21.01 28.73
N LEU A 5 29.89 -19.74 28.33
CA LEU A 5 30.63 -18.53 28.75
C LEU A 5 30.16 -17.38 27.81
N ARG A 6 29.89 -16.18 28.38
CA ARG A 6 30.30 -14.81 27.95
C ARG A 6 29.98 -14.32 26.51
N ARG A 7 29.57 -13.06 26.27
CA ARG A 7 30.23 -11.82 26.71
C ARG A 7 29.29 -10.60 26.49
N ALA A 8 29.29 -9.67 27.44
CA ALA A 8 28.78 -8.31 27.33
C ALA A 8 29.93 -7.32 27.00
N ILE A 9 29.60 -6.01 26.92
CA ILE A 9 30.40 -4.78 26.63
C ILE A 9 30.24 -4.33 25.15
N SER A 10 30.14 -3.07 24.73
CA SER A 10 29.79 -1.72 25.26
C SER A 10 30.03 -0.76 24.08
N ALA A 11 29.25 0.31 23.98
CA ALA A 11 29.51 1.64 23.39
C ALA A 11 30.17 1.81 21.98
N ALA A 12 29.39 2.51 21.12
CA ALA A 12 29.80 3.52 20.14
C ALA A 12 30.85 3.18 19.06
N ALA A 13 30.34 2.78 17.89
CA ALA A 13 30.79 3.30 16.59
C ALA A 13 29.60 3.19 15.60
N SER A 14 29.48 4.19 14.75
CA SER A 14 28.48 4.34 13.67
C SER A 14 28.33 3.10 12.78
N SER A 15 27.16 3.00 12.10
CA SER A 15 26.74 1.96 11.14
C SER A 15 25.87 0.84 11.74
N ALA A 16 24.55 1.00 11.63
CA ALA A 16 23.59 -0.07 11.89
C ALA A 16 23.67 -1.11 10.75
N ARG A 17 24.43 -2.17 10.99
CA ARG A 17 24.46 -3.38 10.15
C ARG A 17 23.09 -4.06 10.17
N LEU A 18 22.45 -4.13 9.00
CA LEU A 18 21.41 -5.12 8.70
C LEU A 18 22.01 -6.52 8.90
N ARG A 19 21.32 -7.41 9.61
CA ARG A 19 21.79 -8.79 9.81
C ARG A 19 21.78 -9.53 8.47
N CYS A 20 22.98 -9.77 7.95
CA CYS A 20 23.27 -10.61 6.80
C CYS A 20 23.13 -12.09 7.20
N GLY A 21 22.22 -12.82 6.57
CA GLY A 21 22.33 -14.27 6.43
C GLY A 21 23.14 -14.55 5.17
N LEU A 22 24.41 -14.92 5.32
CA LEU A 22 25.26 -15.34 4.20
C LEU A 22 24.75 -16.69 3.69
N SER A 23 24.12 -16.71 2.52
CA SER A 23 24.02 -17.91 1.69
C SER A 23 24.39 -17.54 0.26
N THR A 24 25.46 -18.15 -0.25
CA THR A 24 26.06 -17.90 -1.57
C THR A 24 25.28 -18.59 -2.69
N ALA A 25 24.06 -18.15 -2.91
CA ALA A 25 23.28 -18.38 -4.13
C ALA A 25 22.59 -17.06 -4.47
N ALA A 26 22.62 -16.65 -5.75
CA ALA A 26 22.14 -15.35 -6.27
C ALA A 26 21.12 -14.69 -5.34
N SER A 27 21.57 -13.67 -4.59
CA SER A 27 20.83 -13.16 -3.44
C SER A 27 19.45 -12.69 -3.90
N ARG A 28 18.40 -13.43 -3.53
CA ARG A 28 17.02 -12.99 -3.73
C ARG A 28 16.90 -11.56 -3.16
N PRO A 29 16.20 -10.64 -3.86
CA PRO A 29 15.98 -9.31 -3.30
C PRO A 29 15.34 -9.45 -1.93
N GLN A 30 15.64 -8.54 -1.00
CA GLN A 30 14.96 -8.54 0.29
C GLN A 30 13.61 -7.84 0.12
N TRP A 31 12.69 -8.01 1.07
CA TRP A 31 11.45 -7.24 1.11
C TRP A 31 11.02 -7.01 2.55
N ALA A 32 10.15 -6.02 2.76
CA ALA A 32 9.61 -5.68 4.07
C ALA A 32 8.12 -5.39 4.02
N ILE A 33 7.42 -5.64 5.13
CA ILE A 33 6.06 -5.15 5.35
C ILE A 33 6.14 -3.73 5.90
N ILE A 34 5.54 -2.78 5.20
CA ILE A 34 5.42 -1.41 5.69
C ILE A 34 4.06 -1.26 6.35
N LYS A 35 4.04 -0.96 7.65
CA LYS A 35 2.87 -0.50 8.40
C LYS A 35 2.85 1.02 8.33
N GLU A 36 1.67 1.62 8.16
CA GLU A 36 1.50 3.07 8.13
C GLU A 36 2.26 3.79 9.25
N ALA A 37 2.91 4.90 8.89
CA ALA A 37 3.60 5.76 9.84
C ALA A 37 2.58 6.54 10.67
N ALA A 38 2.06 5.93 11.74
CA ALA A 38 1.39 6.68 12.78
C ALA A 38 2.39 7.62 13.48
N LEU A 39 1.93 8.79 13.91
CA LEU A 39 2.70 9.71 14.76
C LEU A 39 2.98 9.00 16.10
N VAL A 40 4.12 8.31 16.22
CA VAL A 40 4.51 7.62 17.45
C VAL A 40 5.82 8.21 17.98
N LYS A 41 5.78 8.69 19.22
CA LYS A 41 6.97 8.97 20.03
C LYS A 41 7.63 7.63 20.39
N SER A 42 8.61 7.20 19.61
CA SER A 42 9.48 6.08 19.99
C SER A 42 10.86 6.62 20.38
N THR A 43 11.33 6.24 21.57
CA THR A 43 12.67 6.54 22.10
C THR A 43 13.72 5.49 21.74
N SER A 44 13.43 4.58 20.80
CA SER A 44 14.37 3.53 20.37
C SER A 44 14.74 3.66 18.89
N HIS A 45 16.03 3.48 18.57
CA HIS A 45 16.60 3.57 17.22
C HIS A 45 16.13 2.41 16.31
N ARG A 46 14.87 2.45 15.87
CA ARG A 46 14.41 1.84 14.61
C ARG A 46 14.18 2.95 13.59
N ALA A 47 14.30 2.64 12.30
CA ALA A 47 13.89 3.55 11.24
C ALA A 47 12.42 3.91 11.42
N SER A 48 12.19 5.06 12.03
CA SER A 48 10.90 5.67 12.25
C SER A 48 11.01 7.07 11.67
N LEU A 49 10.07 7.42 10.78
CA LEU A 49 9.91 8.79 10.32
C LEU A 49 9.33 9.58 11.49
N GLN A 50 10.21 10.17 12.30
CA GLN A 50 9.80 11.14 13.32
C GLN A 50 9.48 12.45 12.62
N LEU A 51 8.21 12.80 12.59
CA LEU A 51 7.79 14.16 12.29
C LEU A 51 7.99 15.03 13.54
N ALA A 52 8.54 16.23 13.37
CA ALA A 52 8.58 17.21 14.45
C ALA A 52 7.14 17.56 14.88
N ASP A 53 6.89 17.62 16.19
CA ASP A 53 5.61 18.08 16.75
C ASP A 53 5.34 19.52 16.25
N PRO A 54 4.27 19.78 15.46
CA PRO A 54 3.97 21.13 15.01
C PRO A 54 3.49 22.00 16.18
N PRO A 55 3.87 23.29 16.26
CA PRO A 55 3.49 24.19 17.35
C PRO A 55 2.03 24.69 17.29
N SER A 56 1.08 23.89 16.78
CA SER A 56 -0.33 24.33 16.66
C SER A 56 -1.31 23.15 16.66
N VAL A 57 -2.51 23.37 17.23
CA VAL A 57 -3.66 22.46 17.13
C VAL A 57 -4.03 22.29 15.65
N GLY A 58 -3.79 21.10 15.10
CA GLY A 58 -4.07 20.76 13.70
C GLY A 58 -4.06 19.25 13.49
N ILE A 59 -4.73 18.77 12.45
CA ILE A 59 -4.61 17.36 12.05
C ILE A 59 -3.40 17.24 11.14
N PHE A 60 -2.52 16.32 11.50
CA PHE A 60 -1.44 15.86 10.66
C PHE A 60 -1.52 14.33 10.57
N GLY A 61 -1.72 13.81 9.36
CA GLY A 61 -1.74 12.38 9.08
C GLY A 61 -0.88 12.06 7.88
N GLY A 62 -0.12 10.97 7.92
CA GLY A 62 0.73 10.52 6.83
C GLY A 62 0.50 9.05 6.56
N CYS A 63 0.42 8.67 5.27
CA CYS A 63 0.20 7.29 4.87
C CYS A 63 1.04 6.89 3.66
N VAL A 64 1.37 5.60 3.58
CA VAL A 64 1.93 5.01 2.36
C VAL A 64 0.75 4.59 1.47
N ARG A 65 0.65 5.21 0.29
CA ARG A 65 -0.43 4.97 -0.68
C ARG A 65 -0.13 3.80 -1.60
N ALA A 66 1.11 3.65 -2.04
CA ALA A 66 1.54 2.59 -2.94
C ALA A 66 3.05 2.31 -2.82
N THR A 67 3.46 1.13 -3.28
CA THR A 67 4.85 0.72 -3.44
C THR A 67 5.12 0.42 -4.91
N SER A 68 6.30 0.76 -5.42
CA SER A 68 6.73 0.35 -6.76
C SER A 68 7.40 -1.03 -6.71
N GLY A 69 7.50 -1.70 -7.86
CA GLY A 69 8.25 -2.97 -7.98
C GLY A 69 9.75 -2.84 -7.64
N ASP A 70 10.26 -1.61 -7.70
CA ASP A 70 11.65 -1.24 -7.44
C ASP A 70 11.89 -0.69 -6.02
N GLY A 71 10.86 -0.70 -5.16
CA GLY A 71 10.97 -0.33 -3.75
C GLY A 71 10.84 1.16 -3.44
N LEU A 72 10.43 1.99 -4.40
CA LEU A 72 10.04 3.37 -4.12
C LEU A 72 8.65 3.42 -3.47
N LEU A 73 8.45 4.37 -2.56
CA LEU A 73 7.18 4.56 -1.85
C LEU A 73 6.49 5.83 -2.33
N LEU A 74 5.17 5.75 -2.52
CA LEU A 74 4.31 6.93 -2.66
C LEU A 74 3.71 7.26 -1.30
N LEU A 75 4.10 8.40 -0.76
CA LEU A 75 3.62 8.95 0.51
C LEU A 75 2.59 10.03 0.27
N GLN A 76 1.57 10.07 1.12
CA GLN A 76 0.58 11.15 1.16
C GLN A 76 0.47 11.66 2.58
N PHE A 77 0.58 12.97 2.72
CA PHE A 77 0.39 13.69 3.97
C PHE A 77 -0.83 14.58 3.84
N ALA A 78 -1.65 14.60 4.89
CA ALA A 78 -2.78 15.49 5.04
C ALA A 78 -2.52 16.42 6.21
N ASP A 79 -2.55 17.72 5.96
CA ASP A 79 -2.37 18.77 6.95
C ASP A 79 -3.50 19.80 6.89
N GLY A 80 -4.16 20.09 8.01
CA GLY A 80 -5.29 21.01 8.01
C GLY A 80 -5.59 21.60 9.38
N PRO A 81 -6.25 22.79 9.41
CA PRO A 81 -6.71 23.36 10.66
C PRO A 81 -7.75 22.43 11.29
N ALA A 82 -7.58 22.15 12.58
CA ALA A 82 -8.56 21.42 13.37
C ALA A 82 -9.05 22.36 14.47
N THR A 83 -10.37 22.52 14.60
CA THR A 83 -10.89 23.32 15.70
C THR A 83 -10.72 22.57 17.02
N PRO A 84 -10.63 23.25 18.17
CA PRO A 84 -10.68 22.58 19.48
C PRO A 84 -11.91 21.68 19.64
N ALA A 85 -13.02 22.02 18.99
CA ALA A 85 -14.23 21.19 18.95
C ALA A 85 -14.04 19.90 18.13
N ASP A 86 -13.29 19.94 17.03
CA ASP A 86 -12.95 18.74 16.23
C ASP A 86 -12.05 17.79 17.01
N VAL A 87 -11.05 18.34 17.73
CA VAL A 87 -10.17 17.57 18.61
C VAL A 87 -10.94 16.98 19.79
N ALA A 88 -11.85 17.76 20.40
CA ALA A 88 -12.71 17.30 21.48
C ALA A 88 -13.66 16.19 21.02
N ARG A 89 -14.28 16.32 19.84
CA ARG A 89 -15.14 15.28 19.24
C ARG A 89 -14.35 14.00 18.98
N THR A 90 -13.15 14.12 18.40
CA THR A 90 -12.29 12.96 18.12
C THR A 90 -11.86 12.26 19.42
N ARG A 91 -11.57 13.00 20.49
CA ARG A 91 -11.22 12.43 21.80
C ARG A 91 -12.41 11.84 22.56
N ALA A 92 -13.60 12.39 22.38
CA ALA A 92 -14.83 11.93 23.02
C ALA A 92 -15.46 10.72 22.29
N ALA A 93 -15.00 10.43 21.07
CA ALA A 93 -15.43 9.29 20.28
C ALA A 93 -15.18 7.98 21.03
N ARG A 94 -16.20 7.12 21.08
CA ARG A 94 -16.03 5.75 21.58
C ARG A 94 -15.16 4.95 20.62
N GLU A 95 -14.52 3.90 21.13
CA GLU A 95 -13.75 2.99 20.28
C GLU A 95 -14.65 2.41 19.18
N GLY A 96 -14.29 2.66 17.91
CA GLY A 96 -15.08 2.28 16.73
C GLY A 96 -16.09 3.33 16.24
N GLU A 97 -16.29 4.44 16.96
CA GLU A 97 -17.18 5.53 16.54
C GLU A 97 -16.53 6.38 15.43
N LYS A 98 -17.20 6.49 14.27
CA LYS A 98 -16.74 7.30 13.15
C LYS A 98 -17.08 8.78 13.39
N VAL A 99 -16.10 9.57 13.82
CA VAL A 99 -16.25 11.02 13.84
C VAL A 99 -16.01 11.55 12.44
N ARG A 100 -17.08 11.94 11.75
CA ARG A 100 -16.97 12.71 10.51
C ARG A 100 -16.59 14.13 10.88
N LEU A 101 -15.33 14.48 10.61
CA LEU A 101 -14.86 15.86 10.71
C LEU A 101 -15.06 16.52 9.35
N ASP A 102 -15.72 17.68 9.33
CA ASP A 102 -15.88 18.48 8.12
C ASP A 102 -14.61 19.33 7.92
N ILE A 103 -13.51 18.64 7.62
CA ILE A 103 -12.18 19.23 7.46
C ILE A 103 -11.76 19.04 6.01
N ASP A 104 -11.26 20.12 5.40
CA ASP A 104 -10.69 20.13 4.05
C ASP A 104 -9.16 20.27 4.15
N PRO A 105 -8.44 19.16 4.43
CA PRO A 105 -6.99 19.20 4.61
C PRO A 105 -6.27 19.48 3.29
N ASP A 106 -5.13 20.14 3.39
CA ASP A 106 -4.16 20.21 2.32
C ASP A 106 -3.47 18.85 2.18
N ILE A 107 -3.27 18.40 0.95
CA ILE A 107 -2.62 17.14 0.63
C ILE A 107 -1.27 17.41 0.00
N THR A 108 -0.23 16.83 0.61
CA THR A 108 1.12 16.77 0.05
C THR A 108 1.46 15.34 -0.36
N ARG A 109 1.95 15.16 -1.59
CA ARG A 109 2.39 13.84 -2.10
C ARG A 109 3.91 13.84 -2.29
N LEU A 110 4.57 12.76 -1.87
CA LEU A 110 6.01 12.58 -2.05
C LEU A 110 6.32 11.17 -2.55
N VAL A 111 7.33 11.08 -3.41
CA VAL A 111 8.02 9.81 -3.68
C VAL A 111 9.22 9.70 -2.74
N CYS A 112 9.39 8.55 -2.12
CA CYS A 112 10.42 8.30 -1.12
C CYS A 112 11.23 7.04 -1.46
N ASN A 113 12.54 7.13 -1.33
CA ASN A 113 13.43 5.98 -1.29
C ASN A 113 13.64 5.61 0.18
N PRO A 114 13.07 4.49 0.65
CA PRO A 114 13.08 4.16 2.08
C PRO A 114 14.46 3.79 2.62
N LEU A 115 15.43 3.45 1.76
CA LEU A 115 16.77 3.06 2.17
C LEU A 115 17.75 4.24 2.17
N SER A 116 17.66 5.13 1.18
CA SER A 116 18.51 6.34 1.14
C SER A 116 17.93 7.51 1.94
N GLY A 117 16.61 7.49 2.20
CA GLY A 117 15.88 8.59 2.83
C GLY A 117 15.59 9.77 1.88
N GLU A 118 15.95 9.66 0.60
CA GLU A 118 15.64 10.67 -0.40
C GLU A 118 14.14 10.83 -0.60
N MET A 119 13.68 12.07 -0.78
CA MET A 119 12.28 12.39 -1.01
C MET A 119 12.12 13.44 -2.11
N VAL A 120 11.14 13.22 -2.98
CA VAL A 120 10.76 14.16 -4.04
C VAL A 120 9.29 14.53 -3.85
N ARG A 121 9.01 15.81 -3.60
CA ARG A 121 7.64 16.34 -3.54
C ARG A 121 7.06 16.42 -4.95
N LEU A 122 5.86 15.88 -5.13
CA LEU A 122 5.10 16.02 -6.36
C LEU A 122 4.38 17.37 -6.39
N PRO A 123 4.20 18.01 -7.56
CA PRO A 123 3.36 19.18 -7.70
C PRO A 123 1.90 18.86 -7.33
N ASP A 124 1.15 19.90 -7.00
CA ASP A 124 -0.25 19.77 -6.61
C ASP A 124 -1.11 19.44 -7.84
N ILE A 125 -2.01 18.46 -7.71
CA ILE A 125 -2.89 18.02 -8.82
C ILE A 125 -3.87 19.14 -9.15
N ASP A 126 -4.05 19.46 -10.43
CA ASP A 126 -4.90 20.58 -10.89
C ASP A 126 -4.56 21.93 -10.21
N GLY A 127 -3.32 22.11 -9.72
CA GLY A 127 -2.88 23.31 -9.00
C GLY A 127 -3.51 23.49 -7.61
N THR A 128 -4.10 22.45 -7.03
CA THR A 128 -4.75 22.53 -5.71
C THR A 128 -4.24 21.49 -4.74
N LYS A 129 -3.99 21.93 -3.49
CA LYS A 129 -3.71 21.04 -2.36
C LYS A 129 -4.97 20.37 -1.82
N LYS A 130 -6.15 20.89 -2.16
CA LYS A 130 -7.41 20.45 -1.57
C LYS A 130 -7.80 19.06 -2.03
N VAL A 131 -8.45 18.33 -1.12
CA VAL A 131 -8.99 17.00 -1.40
C VAL A 131 -10.18 17.17 -2.34
N ARG A 132 -9.97 16.96 -3.65
CA ARG A 132 -11.11 16.87 -4.57
C ARG A 132 -11.86 15.55 -4.41
N THR A 133 -11.16 14.47 -4.01
CA THR A 133 -11.68 13.11 -3.85
C THR A 133 -10.61 12.18 -3.24
N TRP A 134 -11.02 11.11 -2.54
CA TRP A 134 -10.12 10.14 -1.89
C TRP A 134 -9.64 9.03 -2.84
N HIS A 135 -9.16 9.36 -4.03
CA HIS A 135 -8.80 8.36 -5.04
C HIS A 135 -7.52 7.58 -4.69
N ALA A 136 -7.48 6.31 -5.06
CA ALA A 136 -6.29 5.48 -4.93
C ALA A 136 -5.24 5.90 -5.98
N HIS A 137 -4.01 6.15 -5.51
CA HIS A 137 -2.88 6.55 -6.35
C HIS A 137 -1.88 5.40 -6.42
N GLY A 138 -1.34 5.13 -7.61
CA GLY A 138 -0.27 4.16 -7.84
C GLY A 138 1.03 4.82 -8.26
N ILE A 139 2.13 4.08 -8.11
CA ILE A 139 3.46 4.46 -8.62
C ILE A 139 4.01 3.32 -9.47
N LEU A 140 4.42 3.61 -10.70
CA LEU A 140 5.04 2.67 -11.62
C LEU A 140 6.43 3.16 -11.98
N THR A 141 7.43 2.31 -11.77
CA THR A 141 8.82 2.57 -12.14
C THR A 141 9.17 1.88 -13.44
N GLN A 142 10.09 2.47 -14.21
CA GLN A 142 10.60 1.87 -15.45
C GLN A 142 12.11 2.04 -15.54
N SER A 143 12.80 0.94 -15.85
CA SER A 143 14.22 0.92 -16.20
C SER A 143 14.37 0.59 -17.67
N VAL A 144 15.06 1.44 -18.43
CA VAL A 144 15.39 1.23 -19.86
C VAL A 144 16.31 0.01 -20.02
N ARG A 145 17.12 -0.30 -18.99
CA ARG A 145 18.07 -1.41 -19.00
C ARG A 145 17.53 -2.70 -18.38
N GLY A 146 16.28 -2.71 -17.92
CA GLY A 146 15.55 -3.89 -17.42
C GLY A 146 15.99 -4.45 -16.06
N HIS A 147 17.26 -4.32 -15.67
CA HIS A 147 17.82 -4.92 -14.44
C HIS A 147 18.68 -3.94 -13.63
N GLY A 148 18.14 -2.77 -13.31
CA GLY A 148 18.84 -1.78 -12.49
C GLY A 148 17.88 -0.75 -11.90
N PRO A 149 18.43 0.31 -11.28
CA PRO A 149 17.65 1.43 -10.79
C PRO A 149 16.71 1.98 -11.87
N PRO A 150 15.50 2.43 -11.50
CA PRO A 150 14.59 3.00 -12.47
C PRO A 150 15.19 4.29 -13.04
N ASP A 151 15.05 4.47 -14.35
CA ASP A 151 15.45 5.71 -15.03
C ASP A 151 14.35 6.78 -14.90
N ARG A 152 13.11 6.33 -14.70
CA ARG A 152 11.92 7.18 -14.56
C ARG A 152 10.81 6.48 -13.77
N TYR A 153 9.86 7.27 -13.31
CA TYR A 153 8.62 6.77 -12.74
C TYR A 153 7.42 7.61 -13.17
N ALA A 154 6.24 7.02 -13.07
CA ALA A 154 4.96 7.68 -13.19
C ALA A 154 4.14 7.48 -11.91
N VAL A 155 3.38 8.49 -11.54
CA VAL A 155 2.36 8.41 -10.49
C VAL A 155 1.02 8.67 -11.13
N ALA A 156 0.01 7.83 -10.90
CA ALA A 156 -1.31 8.05 -11.50
C ALA A 156 -2.45 7.77 -10.52
N GLU A 157 -3.52 8.55 -10.68
CA GLU A 157 -4.83 8.27 -10.13
C GLU A 157 -5.82 7.97 -11.26
N LEU A 158 -6.81 7.15 -10.94
CA LEU A 158 -7.93 6.85 -11.83
C LEU A 158 -9.22 7.18 -11.09
N SER A 159 -10.05 8.01 -11.70
CA SER A 159 -11.35 8.43 -11.17
C SER A 159 -12.44 8.12 -12.19
N VAL A 160 -13.66 7.89 -11.70
CA VAL A 160 -14.83 7.65 -12.56
C VAL A 160 -15.62 8.95 -12.63
N ASP A 161 -15.96 9.38 -13.84
CA ASP A 161 -16.75 10.58 -14.11
C ASP A 161 -17.98 10.25 -14.98
N GLY A 162 -19.04 11.05 -14.83
CA GLY A 162 -20.30 10.91 -15.55
C GLY A 162 -21.33 9.99 -14.86
N GLU A 163 -22.59 10.16 -15.24
CA GLU A 163 -23.74 9.40 -14.71
C GLU A 163 -24.43 8.59 -15.84
N GLY A 164 -25.00 7.44 -15.50
CA GLY A 164 -25.73 6.59 -16.46
C GLY A 164 -24.87 6.12 -17.64
N ASP A 165 -25.35 6.36 -18.85
CA ASP A 165 -24.77 5.85 -20.11
C ASP A 165 -23.55 6.64 -20.62
N LYS A 166 -23.16 7.73 -19.95
CA LYS A 166 -22.00 8.59 -20.32
C LYS A 166 -20.81 8.41 -19.38
N ARG A 167 -20.62 7.20 -18.85
CA ARG A 167 -19.51 6.89 -17.94
C ARG A 167 -18.17 7.00 -18.67
N SER A 168 -17.27 7.78 -18.11
CA SER A 168 -15.88 7.90 -18.55
C SER A 168 -14.95 7.74 -17.36
N PHE A 169 -13.70 7.41 -17.65
CA PHE A 169 -12.64 7.38 -16.66
C PHE A 169 -11.77 8.60 -16.87
N VAL A 170 -11.36 9.24 -15.78
CA VAL A 170 -10.41 10.34 -15.81
C VAL A 170 -9.14 9.86 -15.13
N MET A 171 -8.07 9.75 -15.93
CA MET A 171 -6.73 9.46 -15.43
C MET A 171 -5.98 10.78 -15.25
N ARG A 172 -5.40 10.99 -14.08
CA ARG A 172 -4.37 12.01 -13.89
C ARG A 172 -3.05 11.34 -13.62
N ARG A 173 -2.02 11.73 -14.37
CA ARG A 173 -0.69 11.10 -14.31
C ARG A 173 0.41 12.14 -14.24
N PHE A 174 1.42 11.85 -13.45
CA PHE A 174 2.64 12.62 -13.30
C PHE A 174 3.80 11.81 -13.84
N PHE A 175 4.71 12.46 -14.56
CA PHE A 175 5.96 11.86 -15.03
C PHE A 175 7.16 12.48 -14.35
N SER A 176 8.08 11.66 -13.85
CA SER A 176 9.30 12.14 -13.20
C SER A 176 10.16 12.99 -14.13
N GLU A 177 10.15 12.72 -15.44
CA GLU A 177 10.97 13.42 -16.44
C GLU A 177 10.43 14.84 -16.74
N ALA A 178 9.11 14.96 -16.89
CA ALA A 178 8.46 16.24 -17.18
C ALA A 178 8.25 17.09 -15.93
N GLY A 179 8.02 16.46 -14.78
CA GLY A 179 7.76 17.17 -13.53
C GLY A 179 6.36 17.80 -13.44
N GLU A 180 5.42 17.42 -14.33
CA GLU A 180 4.08 18.01 -14.44
C GLU A 180 2.99 16.94 -14.46
N TRP A 181 1.76 17.33 -14.14
CA TRP A 181 0.57 16.48 -14.24
C TRP A 181 -0.14 16.63 -15.60
N ASP A 182 -0.57 15.51 -16.16
CA ASP A 182 -1.41 15.40 -17.34
C ASP A 182 -2.78 14.81 -16.95
N LYS A 183 -3.83 15.18 -17.68
CA LYS A 183 -5.21 14.74 -17.47
C LYS A 183 -5.79 14.17 -18.75
N LEU A 184 -6.21 12.90 -18.69
CA LEU A 184 -6.80 12.17 -19.79
C LEU A 184 -8.21 11.70 -19.46
N VAL A 185 -9.09 11.74 -20.46
CA VAL A 185 -10.42 11.11 -20.40
C VAL A 185 -10.38 9.84 -21.24
N LEU A 186 -10.71 8.72 -20.62
CA LEU A 186 -10.59 7.38 -21.16
C LEU A 186 -11.99 6.73 -21.26
N PRO A 187 -12.26 5.95 -22.31
CA PRO A 187 -13.50 5.21 -22.44
C PRO A 187 -13.61 4.14 -21.35
N SER A 188 -14.81 3.87 -20.86
CA SER A 188 -15.05 2.83 -19.85
C SER A 188 -14.76 1.43 -20.40
N PRO A 189 -13.87 0.64 -19.78
CA PRO A 189 -13.68 -0.78 -20.13
C PRO A 189 -14.75 -1.69 -19.50
N LEU A 190 -15.56 -1.13 -18.59
CA LEU A 190 -16.47 -1.90 -17.76
C LEU A 190 -17.78 -2.23 -18.50
N PRO A 191 -18.29 -3.47 -18.37
CA PRO A 191 -19.62 -3.79 -18.84
C PRO A 191 -20.67 -3.00 -18.03
N ARG A 192 -21.72 -2.54 -18.72
CA ARG A 192 -22.84 -1.85 -18.07
C ARG A 192 -23.74 -2.88 -17.35
N PRO A 193 -24.38 -2.54 -16.21
CA PRO A 193 -24.45 -1.22 -15.56
C PRO A 193 -23.53 -1.04 -14.32
N ARG A 194 -22.76 -2.06 -13.93
CA ARG A 194 -22.08 -2.12 -12.63
C ARG A 194 -21.05 -1.00 -12.43
N TRP A 195 -20.99 -0.43 -11.23
CA TRP A 195 -19.94 0.51 -10.83
C TRP A 195 -18.77 -0.24 -10.21
N ILE A 196 -17.55 0.28 -10.42
CA ILE A 196 -16.36 -0.21 -9.73
C ILE A 196 -16.13 0.63 -8.46
N ASP A 197 -15.92 -0.04 -7.34
CA ASP A 197 -15.55 0.59 -6.08
C ASP A 197 -14.08 0.31 -5.79
N ILE A 198 -13.23 1.32 -5.97
CA ILE A 198 -11.77 1.16 -5.81
C ILE A 198 -11.44 1.33 -4.32
N ASP A 199 -11.38 0.21 -3.59
CA ASP A 199 -11.19 0.15 -2.13
C ASP A 199 -9.85 -0.49 -1.69
N HIS A 200 -8.93 -0.68 -2.65
CA HIS A 200 -7.63 -1.32 -2.43
C HIS A 200 -6.44 -0.42 -2.84
N GLU A 201 -5.23 -0.79 -2.43
CA GLU A 201 -4.01 -0.16 -2.95
C GLU A 201 -3.86 -0.38 -4.45
N VAL A 202 -3.29 0.60 -5.15
CA VAL A 202 -3.00 0.48 -6.59
C VAL A 202 -1.72 -0.32 -6.76
N LEU A 203 -1.79 -1.39 -7.54
CA LEU A 203 -0.66 -2.31 -7.73
C LEU A 203 0.11 -1.95 -9.01
N ALA A 204 1.44 -2.09 -8.97
CA ALA A 204 2.31 -2.00 -10.13
C ALA A 204 2.64 -3.42 -10.63
N PHE A 205 2.20 -3.76 -11.83
CA PHE A 205 2.39 -5.10 -12.40
C PHE A 205 2.42 -5.05 -13.93
N ALA A 206 3.39 -5.76 -14.54
CA ALA A 206 3.52 -5.92 -15.99
C ALA A 206 3.45 -4.59 -16.78
N GLY A 207 4.17 -3.56 -16.30
CA GLY A 207 4.18 -2.24 -16.94
C GLY A 207 2.86 -1.46 -16.82
N ARG A 208 1.94 -1.90 -15.97
CA ARG A 208 0.63 -1.28 -15.76
C ARG A 208 0.40 -0.98 -14.28
N LEU A 209 -0.45 0.02 -14.03
CA LEU A 209 -1.08 0.24 -12.73
C LEU A 209 -2.44 -0.43 -12.72
N TRP A 210 -2.79 -1.03 -11.58
CA TRP A 210 -4.03 -1.80 -11.39
C TRP A 210 -4.84 -1.24 -10.23
N TRP A 211 -6.04 -0.73 -10.53
CA TRP A 211 -7.03 -0.25 -9.58
C TRP A 211 -8.05 -1.36 -9.31
N VAL A 212 -8.13 -1.79 -8.06
CA VAL A 212 -8.81 -3.04 -7.69
C VAL A 212 -10.08 -2.75 -6.90
N ASP A 213 -11.15 -3.46 -7.28
CA ASP A 213 -12.40 -3.64 -6.55
C ASP A 213 -12.48 -5.10 -6.11
N LEU A 214 -12.33 -5.33 -4.80
CA LEU A 214 -12.28 -6.69 -4.24
C LEU A 214 -13.63 -7.44 -4.29
N THR A 215 -14.71 -6.82 -4.78
CA THR A 215 -16.00 -7.48 -5.06
C THR A 215 -16.14 -7.96 -6.49
N TRP A 216 -15.29 -7.47 -7.39
CA TRP A 216 -15.54 -7.61 -8.82
C TRP A 216 -14.31 -7.92 -9.66
N GLY A 217 -13.27 -7.10 -9.60
CA GLY A 217 -12.17 -7.17 -10.57
C GLY A 217 -11.20 -6.02 -10.45
N ALA A 218 -10.35 -5.86 -11.45
CA ALA A 218 -9.38 -4.79 -11.51
C ALA A 218 -9.37 -4.13 -12.88
N VAL A 219 -9.23 -2.80 -12.89
CA VAL A 219 -8.96 -2.02 -14.09
C VAL A 219 -7.48 -1.70 -14.14
N SER A 220 -6.85 -1.86 -15.30
CA SER A 220 -5.44 -1.55 -15.48
C SER A 220 -5.17 -0.63 -16.67
N ALA A 221 -4.12 0.16 -16.57
CA ALA A 221 -3.58 0.96 -17.67
C ALA A 221 -2.08 1.17 -17.51
N ASP A 222 -1.39 1.33 -18.63
CA ASP A 222 -0.01 1.80 -18.67
C ASP A 222 -0.02 3.34 -18.59
N PRO A 223 0.46 3.94 -17.48
CA PRO A 223 0.53 5.40 -17.37
C PRO A 223 1.56 6.02 -18.32
N PHE A 224 2.55 5.29 -18.84
CA PHE A 224 3.57 5.80 -19.76
C PHE A 224 3.15 5.79 -21.23
N SER A 225 2.09 5.07 -21.59
CA SER A 225 1.59 5.04 -22.97
C SER A 225 1.04 6.41 -23.37
N ASP A 226 1.37 6.91 -24.56
CA ASP A 226 0.76 8.14 -25.11
C ASP A 226 -0.77 8.01 -25.29
N ARG A 227 -1.25 6.77 -25.42
CA ARG A 227 -2.67 6.42 -25.53
C ARG A 227 -2.99 5.28 -24.55
N PRO A 228 -3.19 5.59 -23.26
CA PRO A 228 -3.47 4.55 -22.27
C PRO A 228 -4.78 3.82 -22.59
N GLU A 229 -4.69 2.50 -22.69
CA GLU A 229 -5.86 1.64 -22.87
C GLU A 229 -6.23 0.98 -21.55
N LEU A 230 -7.47 1.22 -21.12
CA LEU A 230 -8.03 0.57 -19.94
C LEU A 230 -8.39 -0.88 -20.28
N ARG A 231 -7.89 -1.81 -19.48
CA ARG A 231 -8.27 -3.23 -19.52
C ARG A 231 -8.97 -3.57 -18.22
N PHE A 232 -10.10 -4.27 -18.29
CA PHE A 232 -10.76 -4.83 -17.12
C PHE A 232 -10.52 -6.33 -17.05
N VAL A 233 -10.19 -6.82 -15.86
CA VAL A 233 -10.06 -8.26 -15.57
C VAL A 233 -10.96 -8.57 -14.38
N GLU A 234 -11.90 -9.49 -14.57
CA GLU A 234 -12.81 -9.93 -13.51
C GLU A 234 -12.05 -10.84 -12.52
N LEU A 235 -12.46 -10.85 -11.24
CA LEU A 235 -11.97 -11.81 -10.24
C LEU A 235 -12.34 -13.25 -10.63
N PRO A 236 -11.78 -14.29 -9.95
CA PRO A 236 -12.27 -15.65 -10.13
C PRO A 236 -13.80 -15.69 -10.01
N ARG A 237 -14.48 -16.36 -10.95
CA ARG A 237 -15.95 -16.29 -11.10
C ARG A 237 -16.72 -16.58 -9.81
N ALA A 238 -16.22 -17.50 -8.98
CA ALA A 238 -16.83 -17.86 -7.70
C ALA A 238 -16.68 -16.78 -6.61
N SER A 239 -15.75 -15.84 -6.78
CA SER A 239 -15.43 -14.76 -5.84
C SER A 239 -16.14 -13.45 -6.18
N VAL A 240 -16.63 -13.29 -7.42
CA VAL A 240 -17.38 -12.12 -7.88
C VAL A 240 -18.71 -12.02 -7.14
N TRP A 241 -18.96 -10.88 -6.51
CA TRP A 241 -20.25 -10.64 -5.86
C TRP A 241 -21.33 -10.29 -6.87
N PRO A 242 -22.58 -10.72 -6.61
CA PRO A 242 -23.73 -10.30 -7.41
C PRO A 242 -23.86 -8.77 -7.46
N LEU A 243 -24.46 -8.26 -8.54
CA LEU A 243 -24.81 -6.85 -8.62
C LEU A 243 -25.65 -6.45 -7.41
N PRO A 244 -25.33 -5.32 -6.75
CA PRO A 244 -26.29 -4.72 -5.82
C PRO A 244 -27.61 -4.51 -6.58
N GLY A 245 -28.72 -5.03 -6.03
CA GLY A 245 -30.04 -4.87 -6.66
C GLY A 245 -30.41 -3.39 -6.87
N PRO A 246 -31.39 -3.08 -7.73
CA PRO A 246 -31.84 -1.71 -7.99
C PRO A 246 -32.57 -1.15 -6.76
N GLY A 247 -31.79 -0.66 -5.81
CA GLY A 247 -32.21 0.25 -4.76
C GLY A 247 -31.13 1.33 -4.62
N PRO A 248 -31.33 2.35 -3.79
CA PRO A 248 -30.22 3.18 -3.34
C PRO A 248 -29.30 2.25 -2.55
N ALA A 249 -28.40 1.56 -3.27
CA ALA A 249 -27.45 0.63 -2.71
C ALA A 249 -26.57 1.46 -1.79
N THR A 250 -26.98 1.48 -0.52
CA THR A 250 -26.12 1.48 0.65
C THR A 250 -24.72 2.02 0.35
N ARG A 251 -24.64 3.32 0.02
CA ARG A 251 -23.64 4.21 0.62
C ARG A 251 -24.00 4.40 2.11
N THR A 252 -24.40 3.32 2.79
CA THR A 252 -24.23 3.24 4.23
C THR A 252 -22.74 3.41 4.41
N GLY A 253 -22.33 4.43 5.16
CA GLY A 253 -20.91 4.77 5.37
C GLY A 253 -20.08 3.68 6.06
N GLU A 254 -20.53 2.44 6.02
CA GLU A 254 -19.80 1.21 6.28
C GLU A 254 -19.21 0.73 4.96
N ILE A 255 -18.01 1.24 4.65
CA ILE A 255 -17.09 0.59 3.70
C ILE A 255 -17.10 -0.89 4.05
N PRO A 256 -17.58 -1.79 3.18
CA PRO A 256 -17.47 -3.22 3.44
C PRO A 256 -15.97 -3.46 3.57
N ILE A 257 -15.51 -3.94 4.73
CA ILE A 257 -14.08 -3.99 5.04
C ILE A 257 -13.46 -5.20 4.32
N GLN A 258 -13.58 -5.25 2.99
CA GLN A 258 -13.23 -6.37 2.11
C GLN A 258 -11.74 -6.66 2.17
N GLY A 259 -10.93 -5.60 2.26
CA GLY A 259 -9.49 -5.69 2.47
C GLY A 259 -9.08 -6.49 3.71
N ARG A 260 -10.01 -6.87 4.60
CA ARG A 260 -9.73 -7.85 5.68
C ARG A 260 -9.58 -9.27 5.14
N TYR A 261 -10.45 -9.69 4.23
CA TYR A 261 -10.59 -11.10 3.85
C TYR A 261 -10.16 -11.39 2.42
N ARG A 262 -9.97 -10.34 1.62
CA ARG A 262 -9.58 -10.41 0.22
C ARG A 262 -8.41 -9.48 -0.02
N ARG A 263 -7.47 -9.90 -0.86
CA ARG A 263 -6.31 -9.08 -1.20
C ARG A 263 -5.84 -9.40 -2.60
N MET A 264 -5.40 -8.36 -3.32
CA MET A 264 -4.67 -8.53 -4.56
C MET A 264 -3.22 -8.07 -4.37
N GLY A 265 -2.27 -8.71 -5.02
CA GLY A 265 -0.86 -8.37 -4.91
C GLY A 265 -0.05 -8.98 -6.04
N VAL A 266 1.27 -8.75 -6.03
CA VAL A 266 2.19 -9.38 -6.98
C VAL A 266 3.10 -10.31 -6.20
N SER A 267 3.27 -11.53 -6.70
CA SER A 267 4.24 -12.48 -6.14
C SER A 267 4.84 -13.32 -7.25
N GLU A 268 6.16 -13.51 -7.20
CA GLU A 268 6.91 -14.30 -8.20
C GLU A 268 6.67 -13.82 -9.64
N GLY A 269 6.50 -12.50 -9.82
CA GLY A 269 6.29 -11.91 -11.14
C GLY A 269 4.91 -12.17 -11.73
N ARG A 270 3.92 -12.59 -10.93
CA ARG A 270 2.52 -12.77 -11.36
C ARG A 270 1.57 -12.00 -10.47
N LEU A 271 0.46 -11.53 -11.06
CA LEU A 271 -0.63 -10.94 -10.29
C LEU A 271 -1.38 -12.05 -9.56
N ARG A 272 -1.65 -11.84 -8.27
CA ARG A 272 -2.31 -12.80 -7.39
C ARG A 272 -3.50 -12.20 -6.71
N TYR A 273 -4.55 -13.00 -6.59
CA TYR A 273 -5.73 -12.71 -5.78
C TYR A 273 -5.82 -13.76 -4.68
N ALA A 274 -6.02 -13.32 -3.46
CA ALA A 274 -6.19 -14.21 -2.32
C ALA A 274 -7.47 -13.86 -1.57
N GLU A 275 -8.15 -14.90 -1.08
CA GLU A 275 -9.31 -14.73 -0.21
C GLU A 275 -9.34 -15.78 0.89
N VAL A 276 -9.88 -15.41 2.06
CA VAL A 276 -10.09 -16.31 3.18
C VAL A 276 -11.58 -16.39 3.51
N SER A 277 -12.10 -17.61 3.66
CA SER A 277 -13.48 -17.80 4.09
C SER A 277 -13.69 -17.27 5.51
N GLN A 278 -14.84 -16.66 5.78
CA GLN A 278 -15.15 -16.08 7.10
C GLN A 278 -15.71 -17.11 8.09
N LYS A 279 -15.91 -18.36 7.65
CA LYS A 279 -16.36 -19.48 8.47
C LYS A 279 -15.26 -20.52 8.56
N GLU A 280 -15.20 -21.21 9.69
CA GLU A 280 -14.37 -22.41 9.85
C GLU A 280 -14.65 -23.40 8.70
N PRO A 281 -13.59 -23.99 8.11
CA PRO A 281 -12.21 -24.07 8.59
C PRO A 281 -11.30 -22.89 8.19
N PHE A 282 -11.87 -21.74 7.78
CA PHE A 282 -11.15 -20.55 7.30
C PHE A 282 -10.22 -20.89 6.13
N LEU A 283 -10.83 -21.29 5.02
CA LEU A 283 -10.16 -21.70 3.81
C LEU A 283 -9.48 -20.49 3.16
N LEU A 284 -8.15 -20.44 3.23
CA LEU A 284 -7.33 -19.46 2.53
C LEU A 284 -7.03 -20.00 1.13
N SER A 285 -7.48 -19.28 0.11
CA SER A 285 -7.26 -19.62 -1.30
C SER A 285 -6.43 -18.54 -1.98
N SER A 286 -5.47 -18.95 -2.81
CA SER A 286 -4.58 -18.07 -3.58
C SER A 286 -4.64 -18.45 -5.05
N TYR A 287 -5.00 -17.47 -5.87
CA TYR A 287 -5.15 -17.57 -7.31
C TYR A 287 -4.06 -16.76 -7.99
N ALA A 288 -3.54 -17.26 -9.09
CA ALA A 288 -2.64 -16.52 -9.96
C ALA A 288 -3.32 -16.23 -11.29
N LEU A 289 -3.17 -14.98 -11.76
CA LEU A 289 -3.58 -14.61 -13.11
C LEU A 289 -2.65 -15.31 -14.11
N ASP A 290 -3.21 -15.82 -15.18
CA ASP A 290 -2.45 -16.36 -16.31
C ASP A 290 -1.63 -15.28 -17.04
N GLU A 291 -0.78 -15.72 -17.96
CA GLU A 291 0.07 -14.81 -18.74
C GLU A 291 -0.75 -13.99 -19.75
N ASP A 292 -1.85 -14.57 -20.26
CA ASP A 292 -2.76 -13.92 -21.18
C ASP A 292 -3.54 -12.77 -20.49
N GLY A 293 -3.70 -12.86 -19.17
CA GLY A 293 -4.34 -11.87 -18.31
C GLY A 293 -5.86 -11.98 -18.26
N ASP A 294 -6.42 -13.14 -18.62
CA ASP A 294 -7.85 -13.35 -18.82
C ASP A 294 -8.46 -14.35 -17.84
N ASP A 295 -7.69 -15.34 -17.36
CA ASP A 295 -8.18 -16.35 -16.43
C ASP A 295 -7.34 -16.46 -15.14
N TRP A 296 -8.03 -16.84 -14.06
CA TRP A 296 -7.42 -17.10 -12.76
C TRP A 296 -7.30 -18.59 -12.51
N THR A 297 -6.09 -19.04 -12.16
CA THR A 297 -5.83 -20.41 -11.74
C THR A 297 -5.69 -20.48 -10.21
N LEU A 298 -6.45 -21.35 -9.55
CA LEU A 298 -6.25 -21.65 -8.13
C LEU A 298 -4.94 -22.44 -7.97
N GLU A 299 -3.97 -21.91 -7.25
CA GLU A 299 -2.65 -22.55 -7.07
C GLU A 299 -2.46 -23.10 -5.66
N HIS A 300 -2.90 -22.36 -4.64
CA HIS A 300 -2.75 -22.77 -3.25
C HIS A 300 -4.06 -22.66 -2.50
N GLN A 301 -4.33 -23.64 -1.64
CA GLN A 301 -5.49 -23.63 -0.77
C GLN A 301 -5.18 -24.35 0.54
N VAL A 302 -5.49 -23.73 1.67
CA VAL A 302 -5.23 -24.31 3.00
C VAL A 302 -6.32 -23.93 4.01
N ALA A 303 -6.64 -24.87 4.90
CA ALA A 303 -7.55 -24.66 6.03
C ALA A 303 -6.79 -24.09 7.23
N LEU A 304 -6.95 -22.79 7.53
CA LEU A 304 -6.19 -22.14 8.59
C LEU A 304 -6.49 -22.71 9.99
N SER A 305 -7.70 -23.22 10.22
CA SER A 305 -8.07 -23.83 11.50
C SER A 305 -7.19 -25.05 11.86
N GLN A 306 -6.65 -25.77 10.86
CA GLN A 306 -5.77 -26.92 11.08
C GLN A 306 -4.36 -26.48 11.47
N ILE A 307 -3.88 -25.38 10.88
CA ILE A 307 -2.54 -24.82 11.16
C ILE A 307 -2.46 -24.32 12.62
N TRP A 308 -3.57 -23.83 13.16
CA TRP A 308 -3.61 -23.22 14.49
C TRP A 308 -3.85 -24.19 15.63
N ALA A 309 -4.24 -25.43 15.35
CA ALA A 309 -4.38 -26.46 16.37
C ALA A 309 -3.10 -26.62 17.20
N ASP A 310 -1.94 -26.37 16.58
CA ASP A 310 -0.62 -26.43 17.21
C ASP A 310 -0.17 -25.10 17.88
N ALA A 311 -0.83 -23.97 17.57
CA ALA A 311 -0.44 -22.62 18.01
C ALA A 311 -1.30 -22.07 19.17
N GLY A 312 -2.34 -22.79 19.57
CA GLY A 312 -3.32 -22.37 20.57
C GLY A 312 -4.57 -21.73 19.93
N LYS A 313 -5.74 -21.98 20.52
CA LYS A 313 -7.02 -21.52 19.98
C LYS A 313 -7.11 -19.99 20.01
N GLN A 314 -7.11 -19.34 18.84
CA GLN A 314 -7.44 -17.93 18.70
C GLN A 314 -8.89 -17.81 18.23
N GLU A 315 -9.70 -17.01 18.93
CA GLU A 315 -11.14 -16.84 18.65
C GLU A 315 -11.44 -15.82 17.53
N ASP A 316 -10.41 -15.20 16.94
CA ASP A 316 -10.56 -14.16 15.94
C ASP A 316 -10.57 -14.70 14.51
N THR A 317 -11.46 -14.16 13.66
CA THR A 317 -11.49 -14.47 12.23
C THR A 317 -10.19 -14.02 11.55
N PRO A 318 -9.50 -14.90 10.80
CA PRO A 318 -8.26 -14.54 10.12
C PRO A 318 -8.49 -13.48 9.05
N ARG A 319 -7.44 -12.68 8.83
CA ARG A 319 -7.43 -11.62 7.84
C ARG A 319 -6.16 -11.66 7.01
N ILE A 320 -6.22 -11.26 5.75
CA ILE A 320 -5.07 -11.31 4.84
C ILE A 320 -4.24 -10.05 5.01
N GLY A 321 -3.11 -10.15 5.70
CA GLY A 321 -2.17 -9.06 5.91
C GLY A 321 -1.45 -8.67 4.62
N VAL A 322 -0.59 -9.53 4.08
CA VAL A 322 0.24 -9.26 2.89
C VAL A 322 0.52 -10.56 2.15
N ILE A 323 0.54 -10.51 0.81
CA ILE A 323 1.06 -11.59 -0.04
C ILE A 323 2.59 -11.42 -0.13
N ASP A 324 3.36 -12.46 0.17
CA ASP A 324 4.82 -12.40 0.05
C ASP A 324 5.19 -12.16 -1.43
N PRO A 325 5.89 -11.06 -1.77
CA PRO A 325 6.18 -10.73 -3.17
C PRO A 325 7.17 -11.68 -3.84
N LEU A 326 7.88 -12.52 -3.08
CA LEU A 326 8.95 -13.39 -3.58
C LEU A 326 8.70 -14.89 -3.37
N ASN A 327 7.61 -15.25 -2.71
CA ASN A 327 7.22 -16.63 -2.49
C ASN A 327 5.70 -16.77 -2.56
N ALA A 328 5.21 -17.36 -3.64
CA ALA A 328 3.78 -17.50 -3.92
C ALA A 328 3.00 -18.30 -2.90
N SER A 329 3.64 -19.29 -2.28
CA SER A 329 3.02 -20.14 -1.26
C SER A 329 3.08 -19.54 0.14
N SER A 330 3.72 -18.37 0.31
CA SER A 330 3.85 -17.70 1.60
C SER A 330 2.89 -16.50 1.71
N MET A 331 2.17 -16.41 2.82
CA MET A 331 1.29 -15.28 3.10
C MET A 331 1.33 -14.86 4.55
N CYS A 332 1.29 -13.54 4.79
CA CYS A 332 1.10 -12.99 6.12
C CYS A 332 -0.39 -12.87 6.44
N VAL A 333 -0.85 -13.61 7.43
CA VAL A 333 -2.22 -13.59 7.96
C VAL A 333 -2.24 -12.90 9.32
N LEU A 334 -3.26 -12.09 9.57
CA LEU A 334 -3.50 -11.42 10.84
C LEU A 334 -4.59 -12.15 11.61
N VAL A 335 -4.31 -12.48 12.86
CA VAL A 335 -5.28 -13.09 13.78
C VAL A 335 -5.17 -12.38 15.13
N GLY A 336 -6.24 -11.65 15.48
CA GLY A 336 -6.19 -10.66 16.55
C GLY A 336 -4.99 -9.72 16.38
N ASN A 337 -4.14 -9.65 17.41
CA ASN A 337 -2.93 -8.82 17.42
C ASN A 337 -1.67 -9.53 16.90
N HIS A 338 -1.79 -10.68 16.25
CA HIS A 338 -0.64 -11.45 15.74
C HIS A 338 -0.58 -11.42 14.22
N SER A 339 0.62 -11.21 13.67
CA SER A 339 0.92 -11.51 12.27
C SER A 339 1.64 -12.85 12.18
N LEU A 340 1.06 -13.76 11.39
CA LEU A 340 1.56 -15.10 11.15
C LEU A 340 2.00 -15.20 9.69
N SER A 341 3.24 -15.59 9.45
CA SER A 341 3.68 -15.99 8.11
C SER A 341 3.37 -17.47 7.92
N ILE A 342 2.57 -17.80 6.91
CA ILE A 342 2.05 -19.14 6.66
C ILE A 342 2.57 -19.63 5.33
N ASP A 343 3.09 -20.86 5.33
CA ASP A 343 3.40 -21.62 4.14
C ASP A 343 2.18 -22.48 3.77
N MET A 344 1.55 -22.17 2.64
CA MET A 344 0.33 -22.81 2.18
C MET A 344 0.58 -24.21 1.59
N ASP A 345 1.79 -24.52 1.13
CA ASP A 345 2.12 -25.85 0.56
C ASP A 345 2.32 -26.88 1.66
N THR A 346 3.02 -26.50 2.72
CA THR A 346 3.31 -27.35 3.86
C THR A 346 2.29 -27.22 4.99
N SER A 347 1.36 -26.26 4.88
CA SER A 347 0.35 -25.94 5.91
C SER A 347 0.97 -25.63 7.28
N LYS A 348 2.05 -24.84 7.31
CA LYS A 348 2.81 -24.54 8.53
C LYS A 348 2.99 -23.05 8.77
N VAL A 349 3.12 -22.68 10.04
CA VAL A 349 3.54 -21.33 10.44
C VAL A 349 5.05 -21.21 10.33
N LEU A 350 5.53 -20.32 9.46
CA LEU A 350 6.95 -19.99 9.28
C LEU A 350 7.46 -19.03 10.35
N GLY A 351 6.58 -18.16 10.86
CA GLY A 351 6.93 -17.18 11.88
C GLY A 351 5.70 -16.48 12.46
N CYS A 352 5.85 -15.98 13.69
CA CYS A 352 4.82 -15.23 14.39
C CYS A 352 5.43 -13.95 14.97
N SER A 353 4.68 -12.85 14.92
CA SER A 353 5.06 -11.59 15.54
C SER A 353 3.82 -10.89 16.08
N MET A 354 3.97 -10.22 17.23
CA MET A 354 2.91 -9.37 17.76
C MET A 354 2.93 -8.01 17.06
N ILE A 355 1.76 -7.57 16.61
CA ILE A 355 1.55 -6.23 16.10
C ILE A 355 1.21 -5.32 17.29
N THR A 356 2.17 -4.47 17.67
CA THR A 356 1.90 -3.40 18.65
C THR A 356 1.25 -2.19 17.97
N GLY A 357 0.28 -1.58 18.65
CA GLY A 357 -0.48 -0.42 18.17
C GLY A 357 -1.94 -0.79 17.88
N GLY A 358 -2.78 -0.66 18.93
CA GLY A 358 -4.23 -0.79 18.85
C GLY A 358 -4.83 0.44 18.17
N GLY A 359 -5.23 0.24 16.92
CA GLY A 359 -6.21 1.06 16.23
C GLY A 359 -7.32 0.13 15.73
N PRO A 360 -8.46 0.66 15.24
CA PRO A 360 -9.56 -0.18 14.83
C PRO A 360 -9.08 -1.19 13.80
N ASP A 361 -9.34 -2.45 14.11
CA ASP A 361 -8.95 -3.68 13.41
C ASP A 361 -9.22 -3.67 11.90
N ALA A 362 -10.09 -2.77 11.43
CA ALA A 362 -10.38 -2.50 10.02
C ALA A 362 -9.21 -1.87 9.26
N PHE A 363 -8.52 -0.92 9.89
CA PHE A 363 -7.51 -0.12 9.23
C PHE A 363 -6.26 -0.94 8.98
N LEU A 364 -5.80 -1.73 9.96
CA LEU A 364 -4.51 -2.43 9.90
C LEU A 364 -4.27 -3.22 8.61
N THR A 365 -5.29 -3.90 8.07
CA THR A 365 -5.13 -4.71 6.86
C THR A 365 -4.92 -3.88 5.59
N ALA A 366 -5.59 -2.73 5.48
CA ALA A 366 -5.39 -1.77 4.38
C ALA A 366 -4.06 -0.98 4.50
N LEU A 367 -3.42 -1.05 5.67
CA LEU A 367 -2.19 -0.32 5.97
C LEU A 367 -0.90 -1.10 5.74
N LEU A 368 -0.95 -2.44 5.77
CA LEU A 368 0.22 -3.25 5.45
C LEU A 368 0.43 -3.28 3.94
N LYS A 369 1.66 -3.02 3.48
CA LYS A 369 2.03 -3.09 2.06
C LYS A 369 3.36 -3.83 1.89
N PRO A 370 3.47 -4.78 0.94
CA PRO A 370 4.76 -5.36 0.60
C PRO A 370 5.63 -4.30 -0.11
N CYS A 371 6.89 -4.20 0.29
CA CYS A 371 7.88 -3.38 -0.38
C CYS A 371 9.12 -4.22 -0.68
N VAL A 372 9.39 -4.47 -1.96
CA VAL A 372 10.63 -5.11 -2.41
C VAL A 372 11.78 -4.13 -2.24
N LEU A 373 12.93 -4.62 -1.77
CA LEU A 373 14.13 -3.85 -1.50
C LEU A 373 15.29 -4.39 -2.35
N PRO A 374 15.40 -3.95 -3.62
CA PRO A 374 16.52 -4.33 -4.48
C PRO A 374 17.87 -3.91 -3.87
N PRO A 375 18.97 -4.67 -4.10
CA PRO A 375 20.28 -4.39 -3.50
C PRO A 375 20.83 -2.99 -3.80
N TRP A 376 20.49 -2.43 -4.97
CA TRP A 376 20.93 -1.12 -5.42
C TRP A 376 20.06 0.02 -4.87
N LEU A 377 18.90 -0.25 -4.26
CA LEU A 377 17.95 0.78 -3.83
C LEU A 377 18.60 1.78 -2.87
N GLY A 378 19.44 1.31 -1.94
CA GLY A 378 20.11 2.17 -0.96
C GLY A 378 21.11 3.17 -1.55
N SER A 379 21.70 2.87 -2.71
CA SER A 379 22.65 3.76 -3.41
C SER A 379 22.01 4.51 -4.58
N SER A 380 20.75 4.23 -4.89
CA SER A 380 20.05 4.79 -6.05
C SER A 380 19.37 6.10 -5.72
N ARG A 381 19.37 7.01 -6.70
CA ARG A 381 18.62 8.27 -6.61
C ARG A 381 17.22 8.10 -7.19
N ILE A 382 16.28 8.87 -6.66
CA ILE A 382 14.95 9.00 -7.22
C ILE A 382 15.05 9.78 -8.54
N PRO A 383 14.58 9.23 -9.67
CA PRO A 383 14.51 9.98 -10.93
C PRO A 383 13.74 11.27 -10.77
N SER A 384 14.27 12.40 -11.25
CA SER A 384 13.57 13.68 -11.16
C SER A 384 13.93 14.58 -12.33
N ALA A 385 12.98 15.42 -12.72
CA ALA A 385 13.16 16.43 -13.75
C ALA A 385 14.37 17.30 -13.37
N GLY A 386 15.36 17.36 -14.27
CA GLY A 386 16.70 17.85 -13.97
C GLY A 386 16.72 19.16 -13.17
N LYS A 387 17.18 19.11 -11.93
CA LYS A 387 17.83 20.25 -11.29
C LYS A 387 19.34 20.09 -11.49
N LYS A 388 19.96 21.14 -12.03
CA LYS A 388 21.43 21.31 -12.15
C LYS A 388 22.13 20.74 -10.90
N GLU A 389 23.28 20.10 -11.13
CA GLU A 389 24.24 19.75 -10.07
C GLU A 389 24.32 20.90 -9.04
N GLY A 390 23.95 20.61 -7.78
CA GLY A 390 24.03 21.58 -6.68
C GLY A 390 22.80 21.75 -5.80
N ALA A 391 21.65 21.16 -6.11
CA ALA A 391 20.52 21.14 -5.17
C ALA A 391 20.70 20.00 -4.15
N GLY A 392 21.22 20.33 -2.97
CA GLY A 392 21.41 19.38 -1.88
C GLY A 392 20.12 18.64 -1.49
N ASN A 393 20.28 17.41 -0.98
CA ASN A 393 19.20 16.57 -0.47
C ASN A 393 18.33 17.37 0.51
N LYS A 394 17.08 17.63 0.14
CA LYS A 394 16.13 18.31 1.03
C LYS A 394 15.61 17.29 2.04
N THR A 395 15.72 17.61 3.32
CA THR A 395 15.11 16.82 4.39
C THR A 395 13.60 17.04 4.41
N LEU A 396 12.85 16.14 5.07
CA LEU A 396 11.39 16.30 5.24
C LEU A 396 11.03 17.67 5.85
N ALA A 397 11.88 18.20 6.74
CA ALA A 397 11.72 19.53 7.33
C ALA A 397 11.83 20.65 6.28
N ASP A 398 12.73 20.51 5.30
CA ASP A 398 12.92 21.49 4.21
C ASP A 398 11.77 21.49 3.19
N VAL A 399 11.03 20.38 3.09
CA VAL A 399 9.89 20.20 2.19
C VAL A 399 8.57 20.65 2.83
N LEU A 400 8.48 20.58 4.16
CA LEU A 400 7.31 20.97 4.96
C LEU A 400 7.37 22.41 5.49
N VAL A 401 8.38 23.21 5.10
CA VAL A 401 8.45 24.63 5.50
C VAL A 401 7.21 25.36 4.99
N ARG A 402 6.40 25.84 5.94
CA ARG A 402 5.28 26.75 5.69
C ARG A 402 5.80 27.92 4.85
N SER A 403 5.19 28.17 3.69
CA SER A 403 5.30 29.46 3.02
C SER A 403 4.61 30.50 3.91
N GLY A 404 5.30 30.97 4.93
CA GLY A 404 4.90 32.09 5.76
C GLY A 404 5.65 33.33 5.29
N ARG A 405 4.95 34.18 4.53
CA ARG A 405 5.18 35.58 4.12
C ARG A 405 4.61 35.71 2.69
N ASP A 406 3.60 36.52 2.41
CA ASP A 406 3.18 37.79 3.03
C ASP A 406 1.68 37.83 3.37
#